data_AF-A0A1G3BVQ1-F1
#
_entry.id   AF-A0A1G3BVQ1-F1
#
_cell.length_a   1.000
_cell.length_b   1.000
_cell.length_c   1.000
_cell.angle_alpha   90.00
_cell.angle_beta   90.00
_cell.angle_gamma   90.00
#
_symmetry.space_group_name_H-M   'P 1'
#
loop_
_entity.id
_entity.type
_entity.pdbx_description
1 polymer ?
#
loop_
_entity_poly.entity_id
_entity_poly.type
_entity_poly.pdbx_seq_one_letter_code
_entity_poly.pdbx_strand_id
1 'polypeptide(L)'
;MSPLKKINGPDEFIVGKEGIVIRKGPSSAVFLPQVATEQGWDKTETLCQLCRKAGLSIDAWKNEGMDFYVFTADVFHEREKT
;
A
#
# COMPACT_ATOMS: atom_id res chain seq x y z
N MET A 1 2.65 -11.22 10.68
CA MET A 1 2.29 -10.71 9.33
C MET A 1 2.22 -11.89 8.37
N SER A 2 1.26 -11.91 7.46
CA SER A 2 1.17 -12.95 6.42
C SER A 2 2.20 -12.71 5.31
N PRO A 3 2.54 -13.74 4.51
CA PRO A 3 3.43 -13.59 3.36
C PRO A 3 2.85 -12.62 2.31
N LEU A 4 3.72 -11.98 1.53
CA LEU A 4 3.30 -11.15 0.39
C LEU A 4 2.58 -12.01 -0.66
N LYS A 5 1.36 -11.62 -1.00
CA LYS A 5 0.57 -12.21 -2.09
C LYS A 5 0.54 -11.23 -3.26
N LYS A 6 0.95 -11.67 -4.45
CA LYS A 6 0.79 -10.89 -5.69
C LYS A 6 -0.69 -10.84 -6.06
N ILE A 7 -1.18 -9.67 -6.47
CA ILE A 7 -2.55 -9.46 -6.97
C ILE A 7 -2.51 -8.96 -8.41
N ASN A 8 -3.59 -9.15 -9.17
CA ASN A 8 -3.61 -8.79 -10.60
C ASN A 8 -3.71 -7.29 -10.84
N GLY A 9 -4.22 -6.55 -9.86
CA GLY A 9 -4.36 -5.11 -9.97
C GLY A 9 -4.81 -4.46 -8.66
N PRO A 10 -4.84 -3.11 -8.63
CA PRO A 10 -5.18 -2.35 -7.44
C PRO A 10 -6.61 -2.56 -6.95
N ASP A 11 -7.52 -3.05 -7.78
CA ASP A 11 -8.91 -3.29 -7.39
C ASP A 11 -9.05 -4.39 -6.34
N GLU A 12 -8.13 -5.36 -6.30
CA GLU A 12 -8.10 -6.42 -5.29
C GLU A 12 -7.62 -5.95 -3.91
N PHE A 13 -6.98 -4.78 -3.82
CA PHE A 13 -6.48 -4.23 -2.55
C PHE A 13 -7.63 -3.72 -1.67
N ILE A 14 -7.62 -4.14 -0.39
CA ILE A 14 -8.61 -3.75 0.62
C ILE A 14 -7.99 -2.78 1.65
N VAL A 15 -8.34 -1.51 1.53
CA VAL A 15 -7.92 -0.42 2.42
C VAL A 15 -8.26 -0.72 3.88
N GLY A 16 -7.32 -0.44 4.80
CA GLY A 16 -7.50 -0.61 6.24
C GLY A 16 -7.38 -2.06 6.75
N LYS A 17 -7.45 -3.04 5.85
CA LYS A 17 -7.29 -4.47 6.18
C LYS A 17 -5.93 -5.00 5.74
N GLU A 18 -5.48 -4.59 4.56
CA GLU A 18 -4.25 -5.08 3.95
C GLU A 18 -3.18 -4.00 3.94
N GLY A 19 -1.93 -4.41 4.12
CA GLY A 19 -0.78 -3.63 3.69
C GLY A 19 -0.57 -3.87 2.20
N ILE A 20 0.02 -2.89 1.53
CA ILE A 20 0.21 -2.93 0.08
C ILE A 20 1.65 -2.53 -0.26
N VAL A 21 2.23 -3.27 -1.19
CA VAL A 21 3.54 -3.03 -1.80
C VAL A 21 3.32 -2.80 -3.29
N ILE A 22 3.98 -1.79 -3.84
CA ILE A 22 4.05 -1.56 -5.28
C ILE A 22 5.50 -1.70 -5.76
N ARG A 23 5.72 -2.28 -6.95
CA ARG A 23 7.05 -2.38 -7.60
C ARG A 23 6.98 -2.06 -9.10
N LYS A 24 7.93 -1.27 -9.60
CA LYS A 24 8.11 -0.98 -11.02
C LYS A 24 9.59 -0.76 -11.32
N GLY A 25 10.22 -1.73 -11.98
CA GLY A 25 11.68 -1.74 -12.16
C GLY A 25 12.41 -1.62 -10.81
N PRO A 26 13.32 -0.65 -10.63
CA PRO A 26 14.04 -0.44 -9.37
C PRO A 26 13.21 0.28 -8.30
N SER A 27 12.08 0.90 -8.65
CA SER A 27 11.26 1.67 -7.73
C SER A 27 10.29 0.77 -6.96
N SER A 28 10.22 0.94 -5.64
CA SER A 28 9.26 0.24 -4.79
C SER A 28 8.89 1.05 -3.55
N ALA A 29 7.69 0.80 -3.02
CA ALA A 29 7.23 1.35 -1.75
C ALA A 29 6.23 0.41 -1.08
N VAL A 30 6.07 0.60 0.23
CA VAL A 30 5.13 -0.16 1.06
C VAL A 30 4.41 0.76 2.04
N PHE A 31 3.14 0.44 2.29
CA PHE A 31 2.36 0.91 3.43
C PHE A 31 1.78 -0.27 4.20
N LEU A 32 1.75 -0.11 5.53
CA LEU A 32 1.08 -1.04 6.44
C LEU A 32 -0.44 -0.81 6.40
N PRO A 33 -1.25 -1.81 6.83
CA PRO A 33 -2.72 -1.71 6.78
C PRO A 33 -3.30 -0.42 7.35
N GLN A 34 -2.75 0.06 8.46
CA GLN A 34 -3.28 1.21 9.19
C GLN A 34 -2.95 2.56 8.57
N VAL A 35 -1.93 2.65 7.72
CA VAL A 35 -1.45 3.95 7.22
C VAL A 35 -2.54 4.69 6.45
N ALA A 36 -3.26 3.99 5.57
CA ALA A 36 -4.34 4.60 4.79
C ALA A 36 -5.45 5.12 5.71
N THR A 37 -5.89 4.31 6.68
CA THR A 37 -6.98 4.68 7.60
C THR A 37 -6.59 5.81 8.57
N GLU A 38 -5.36 5.82 9.07
CA GLU A 38 -4.87 6.88 9.98
C GLU A 38 -4.74 8.23 9.27
N GLN A 39 -4.48 8.22 7.97
CA GLN A 39 -4.41 9.43 7.16
C GLN A 39 -5.76 9.84 6.55
N GLY A 40 -6.79 9.01 6.71
CA GLY A 40 -8.10 9.21 6.07
C GLY A 40 -8.07 9.05 4.54
N TRP A 41 -7.10 8.30 4.01
CA TRP A 41 -6.96 8.09 2.56
C TRP A 41 -7.85 6.97 2.05
N ASP A 42 -8.43 7.19 0.88
CA ASP A 42 -9.07 6.14 0.10
C ASP A 42 -8.05 5.28 -0.68
N LYS A 43 -8.54 4.32 -1.46
CA LYS A 43 -7.71 3.43 -2.29
C LYS A 43 -6.84 4.22 -3.28
N THR A 44 -7.46 5.17 -3.98
CA THR A 44 -6.79 5.97 -5.01
C THR A 44 -5.71 6.84 -4.39
N GLU A 45 -6.00 7.52 -3.31
CA GLU A 45 -5.07 8.36 -2.57
C GLU A 45 -3.90 7.53 -2.02
N THR A 46 -4.18 6.35 -1.45
CA THR A 46 -3.16 5.42 -0.96
C THR A 46 -2.18 5.02 -2.07
N LEU A 47 -2.70 4.66 -3.26
CA LEU A 47 -1.88 4.28 -4.40
C LEU A 47 -1.07 5.46 -4.95
N CYS A 48 -1.65 6.66 -4.99
CA CYS A 48 -0.95 7.88 -5.38
C CYS A 48 0.21 8.20 -4.42
N GLN A 49 -0.01 8.09 -3.11
CA GLN A 49 1.03 8.32 -2.11
C GLN A 49 2.11 7.23 -2.14
N LEU A 50 1.75 5.97 -2.42
CA LEU A 50 2.74 4.90 -2.65
C LEU A 50 3.63 5.20 -3.85
N CYS A 51 3.03 5.62 -4.97
CA CYS A 51 3.79 5.98 -6.17
C CYS A 51 4.76 7.12 -5.85
N ARG A 52 4.28 8.17 -5.19
CA ARG A 52 5.13 9.28 -4.73
C ARG A 52 6.27 8.81 -3.81
N LYS A 53 5.98 7.92 -2.85
CA LYS A 53 6.97 7.34 -1.92
C LYS A 53 8.00 6.48 -2.65
N ALA A 54 7.61 5.82 -3.74
CA ALA A 54 8.49 5.04 -4.61
C ALA A 54 9.32 5.91 -5.59
N GLY A 55 9.17 7.24 -5.54
CA GLY A 55 9.83 8.17 -6.47
C GLY A 55 9.22 8.17 -7.88
N LEU A 56 7.97 7.74 -8.02
CA LEU A 56 7.24 7.68 -9.28
C LEU A 56 6.22 8.83 -9.39
N SER A 57 5.72 9.08 -10.60
CA SER A 57 4.53 9.93 -10.80
C SER A 57 3.34 9.38 -10.02
N ILE A 58 2.51 10.26 -9.46
CA ILE A 58 1.39 9.87 -8.59
C ILE A 58 0.36 8.94 -9.28
N ASP A 59 0.26 8.99 -10.60
CA ASP A 59 -0.63 8.16 -11.41
C ASP A 59 0.05 6.92 -12.00
N ALA A 60 1.32 6.65 -11.65
CA ALA A 60 2.10 5.55 -12.21
C ALA A 60 1.44 4.18 -12.01
N TRP A 61 0.64 4.00 -10.95
CA TRP A 61 -0.12 2.79 -10.66
C TRP A 61 -1.20 2.46 -11.69
N LYS A 62 -1.63 3.43 -12.51
CA LYS A 62 -2.62 3.23 -13.59
C LYS A 62 -1.99 2.65 -14.85
N ASN A 63 -0.67 2.71 -14.97
CA ASN A 63 0.05 2.30 -16.17
C ASN A 63 0.44 0.81 -16.09
N GLU A 64 0.60 0.19 -17.25
CA GLU A 64 1.11 -1.18 -17.33
C GLU A 64 2.53 -1.32 -16.74
N GLY A 65 2.86 -2.55 -16.32
CA GLY A 65 4.16 -2.91 -15.74
C GLY A 65 4.32 -2.57 -14.25
N MET A 66 3.23 -2.24 -13.56
CA MET A 66 3.21 -2.11 -12.10
C MET A 66 2.84 -3.44 -11.46
N ASP A 67 3.70 -3.95 -10.56
CA ASP A 67 3.39 -5.11 -9.75
C ASP A 67 2.83 -4.68 -8.39
N PHE A 68 1.74 -5.32 -7.98
CA PHE A 68 1.07 -5.10 -6.70
C PHE A 68 1.13 -6.35 -5.84
N TYR A 69 1.44 -6.16 -4.56
CA TYR A 69 1.40 -7.21 -3.55
C TYR A 69 0.65 -6.73 -2.32
N VAL A 70 -0.08 -7.63 -1.68
CA VAL A 70 -0.77 -7.37 -0.42
C VAL A 70 -0.33 -8.35 0.65
N PHE A 71 -0.52 -7.94 1.90
CA PHE A 71 -0.33 -8.77 3.09
C PHE A 71 -1.22 -8.27 4.21
N THR A 72 -1.40 -9.08 5.24
CA THR A 72 -2.10 -8.70 6.47
C THR A 72 -1.13 -8.69 7.63
N ALA A 73 -1.36 -7.78 8.57
CA ALA A 73 -0.58 -7.65 9.79
C ALA A 73 -1.51 -7.36 10.94
N ASP A 74 -1.27 -7.98 12.09
CA ASP A 74 -1.87 -7.53 13.34
C ASP A 74 -1.25 -6.18 13.69
N VAL A 75 -2.07 -5.13 13.64
CA VAL A 75 -1.65 -3.78 13.99
C VAL A 75 -1.81 -3.63 15.49
N PHE A 76 -0.71 -3.70 16.22
CA PHE A 76 -0.68 -3.37 17.64
C PHE A 76 -0.50 -1.85 17.77
N HIS A 77 -1.55 -1.14 18.15
CA HIS A 77 -1.41 0.23 18.64
C HIS A 77 -0.78 0.18 20.03
N GLU A 78 0.47 0.64 20.14
CA GLU A 78 1.06 0.92 21.44
C GLU A 78 0.28 2.12 22.02
N ARG A 79 -0.61 1.84 22.98
CA ARG A 79 -1.27 2.88 23.76
C ARG A 79 -0.17 3.63 24.49
N GLU A 80 0.04 4.91 24.17
CA GLU A 80 0.91 5.78 24.95
C GLU A 80 0.51 5.65 26.43
N LYS A 81 1.47 5.23 27.26
CA LYS A 81 1.32 5.30 28.71
C LYS A 81 1.21 6.79 29.06
N THR A 82 0.03 7.20 29.52
CA THR A 82 -0.21 8.48 30.19
C THR A 82 0.67 8.59 31.44
#